data_AF-A0A9D6QWJ1-F1
#
_entry.id   AF-A0A9D6QWJ1-F1
#
_cell.length_a   1.000
_cell.length_b   1.000
_cell.length_c   1.000
_cell.angle_alpha   90.00
_cell.angle_beta   90.00
_cell.angle_gamma   90.00
#
_symmetry.space_group_name_H-M   'P 1'
#
loop_
_entity.id
_entity.type
_entity.pdbx_description
1 polymer ?
#
loop_
_entity_poly.entity_id
_entity_poly.type
_entity_poly.pdbx_seq_one_letter_code
_entity_poly.pdbx_strand_id
1 'polypeptide(L)'
;MPVIVDPVKCDGCGNSVQPPCVRMCPGDLIVKDMGTNKAYLKYQDCWDCLACVKACPEEAILFRLSFQLGFPNASLQPHVHTIQNVITWEAVDSRGHKETFTIPTKVLPVALDEKVEGTGQPDFSI
;
A
#
# COMPACT_ATOMS: atom_id res chain seq x y z
N MET A 1 -5.75 13.03 6.16
CA MET A 1 -4.51 12.27 5.91
C MET A 1 -4.66 10.87 6.46
N PRO A 2 -4.92 9.88 5.60
CA PRO A 2 -5.31 8.57 6.09
C PRO A 2 -4.25 7.48 5.96
N VAL A 3 -3.16 7.71 5.20
CA VAL A 3 -2.09 6.71 5.06
C VAL A 3 -0.75 7.29 5.44
N ILE A 4 0.00 6.55 6.26
CA ILE A 4 1.31 6.95 6.78
C ILE A 4 2.27 5.81 6.49
N VAL A 5 3.42 6.11 5.89
CA VAL A 5 4.47 5.13 5.66
C VAL A 5 5.40 5.12 6.87
N ASP A 6 5.61 3.93 7.46
CA ASP A 6 6.60 3.69 8.49
C ASP A 6 8.00 3.60 7.84
N PRO A 7 8.90 4.58 8.09
CA PRO A 7 10.22 4.59 7.48
C PRO A 7 11.13 3.48 8.03
N VAL A 8 10.82 2.87 9.17
CA VAL A 8 11.62 1.78 9.74
C VAL A 8 11.32 0.47 9.01
N LYS A 9 10.05 0.22 8.70
CA LYS A 9 9.62 -0.97 7.94
C LYS A 9 9.81 -0.83 6.43
N CYS A 10 9.71 0.39 5.90
CA CYS A 10 9.83 0.61 4.46
C CYS A 10 11.27 0.43 3.98
N ASP A 11 11.48 -0.62 3.18
CA ASP A 11 12.74 -0.97 2.50
C ASP A 11 12.87 -0.36 1.09
N GLY A 12 11.84 0.37 0.63
CA GLY A 12 11.78 0.95 -0.71
C GLY A 12 11.52 -0.04 -1.84
N CYS A 13 11.20 -1.30 -1.52
CA CYS A 13 11.14 -2.42 -2.46
C CYS A 13 12.43 -2.54 -3.29
N GLY A 14 13.59 -2.37 -2.62
CA GLY A 14 14.91 -2.45 -3.23
C GLY A 14 15.11 -1.48 -4.41
N ASN A 15 15.51 -2.02 -5.56
CA ASN A 15 15.81 -1.25 -6.78
C ASN A 15 14.59 -0.96 -7.66
N SER A 16 13.37 -1.32 -7.23
CA SER A 16 12.17 -1.04 -8.01
C SER A 16 11.99 0.46 -8.22
N VAL A 17 11.81 0.86 -9.49
CA VAL A 17 11.54 2.26 -9.87
C VAL A 17 10.11 2.63 -9.47
N GLN A 18 9.18 1.68 -9.63
CA GLN A 18 7.76 1.86 -9.32
C GLN A 18 7.30 0.75 -8.37
N PRO A 19 7.51 0.92 -7.05
CA PRO A 19 7.11 -0.09 -6.09
C PRO A 19 5.59 -0.30 -6.12
N PRO A 20 5.09 -1.46 -5.65
CA PRO A 20 3.68 -1.79 -5.75
C PRO A 20 2.73 -0.75 -5.13
N CYS A 21 3.14 -0.11 -4.03
CA CYS A 21 2.35 0.94 -3.38
C CYS A 21 2.15 2.20 -4.24
N VAL A 22 3.12 2.51 -5.11
CA VAL A 22 3.03 3.60 -6.10
C VAL A 22 2.09 3.17 -7.24
N ARG A 23 2.33 1.99 -7.84
CA ARG A 23 1.53 1.49 -8.98
C ARG A 23 0.07 1.24 -8.66
N MET A 24 -0.23 0.79 -7.45
CA MET A 24 -1.59 0.44 -7.03
C MET A 24 -2.39 1.65 -6.53
N CYS A 25 -1.79 2.83 -6.40
CA CYS A 25 -2.49 4.02 -5.97
C CYS A 25 -3.31 4.61 -7.15
N PRO A 26 -4.66 4.51 -7.15
CA PRO A 26 -5.45 5.01 -8.27
C PRO A 26 -5.42 6.54 -8.41
N GLY A 27 -5.02 7.24 -7.34
CA GLY A 27 -4.91 8.70 -7.32
C GLY A 27 -3.49 9.23 -7.54
N ASP A 28 -2.51 8.37 -7.82
CA ASP A 28 -1.09 8.77 -7.99
C ASP A 28 -0.54 9.61 -6.82
N LEU A 29 -0.93 9.24 -5.59
CA LEU A 29 -0.65 10.03 -4.39
C LEU A 29 0.62 9.56 -3.66
N ILE A 30 1.05 8.32 -3.87
CA ILE A 30 2.24 7.75 -3.24
C ILE A 30 3.37 7.78 -4.24
N VAL A 31 4.53 8.27 -3.81
CA VAL A 31 5.75 8.33 -4.62
C VAL A 31 6.92 7.76 -3.83
N LYS A 32 7.92 7.23 -4.54
CA LYS A 32 9.20 6.81 -3.94
C LYS A 32 10.18 7.98 -4.02
N ASP A 33 10.75 8.36 -2.88
CA ASP A 33 11.89 9.25 -2.83
C ASP A 33 13.16 8.46 -3.20
N MET A 34 13.85 8.90 -4.26
CA MET A 34 15.10 8.27 -4.72
C MET A 34 16.30 8.59 -3.82
N GLY A 35 16.24 9.67 -3.04
CA GLY A 35 17.32 10.04 -2.11
C GLY A 35 17.33 9.15 -0.88
N THR A 36 16.15 8.93 -0.28
CA THR A 36 16.00 8.06 0.91
C THR A 36 15.66 6.60 0.57
N ASN A 37 15.31 6.31 -0.68
CA ASN A 37 14.72 5.03 -1.12
C ASN A 37 13.44 4.66 -0.34
N LYS A 38 12.64 5.64 0.09
CA LYS A 38 11.41 5.38 0.86
C LYS A 38 10.16 5.91 0.16
N ALA A 39 9.06 5.18 0.28
CA ALA A 39 7.78 5.65 -0.19
C ALA A 39 7.19 6.69 0.77
N TYR A 40 6.52 7.70 0.24
CA TYR A 40 5.78 8.68 1.02
C TYR A 40 4.54 9.15 0.29
N LEU A 41 3.58 9.70 1.03
CA LEU A 41 2.36 10.29 0.48
C LEU A 41 2.64 11.74 0.07
N LYS A 42 2.58 12.03 -1.24
CA LYS A 42 2.84 13.35 -1.83
C LYS A 42 1.65 14.29 -1.71
N TYR A 43 0.43 13.78 -1.90
CA TYR A 43 -0.81 14.56 -1.91
C TYR A 43 -1.82 14.00 -0.91
N GLN A 44 -2.68 14.86 -0.35
CA GLN A 44 -3.59 14.49 0.74
C GLN A 44 -4.97 14.00 0.28
N ASP A 45 -5.21 13.92 -1.03
CA ASP A 45 -6.49 13.56 -1.67
C ASP A 45 -6.77 12.04 -1.66
N CYS A 46 -6.36 11.34 -0.60
CA CYS A 46 -6.50 9.89 -0.50
C CYS A 46 -7.95 9.47 -0.26
N TRP A 47 -8.35 8.39 -0.94
CA TRP A 47 -9.73 7.86 -0.95
C TRP A 47 -9.96 6.68 0.00
N ASP A 48 -9.03 6.40 0.91
CA ASP A 48 -9.18 5.34 1.91
C ASP A 48 -9.42 3.93 1.32
N CYS A 49 -9.00 3.69 0.08
CA CYS A 49 -9.25 2.44 -0.63
C CYS A 49 -8.39 1.26 -0.16
N LEU A 50 -7.37 1.52 0.68
CA LEU A 50 -6.42 0.53 1.21
C LEU A 50 -5.61 -0.22 0.14
N ALA A 51 -5.63 0.21 -1.13
CA ALA A 51 -4.94 -0.47 -2.22
C ALA A 51 -3.42 -0.52 -2.00
N CYS A 52 -2.81 0.61 -1.65
CA CYS A 52 -1.39 0.69 -1.33
C CYS A 52 -1.01 -0.13 -0.10
N VAL A 53 -1.88 -0.16 0.92
CA VAL A 53 -1.67 -0.91 2.17
C VAL A 53 -1.62 -2.41 1.90
N LYS A 54 -2.59 -2.94 1.14
CA LYS A 54 -2.66 -4.36 0.75
C LYS A 54 -1.52 -4.77 -0.18
N ALA A 55 -1.00 -3.83 -0.97
CA ALA A 55 0.06 -4.09 -1.95
C ALA A 55 1.47 -4.06 -1.35
N CYS A 56 1.64 -3.51 -0.14
CA CYS A 56 2.96 -3.38 0.48
C CYS A 56 3.42 -4.73 1.04
N PRO A 57 4.53 -5.32 0.54
CA PRO A 57 5.01 -6.61 1.01
C PRO A 57 5.52 -6.55 2.46
N GLU A 58 6.14 -5.43 2.85
CA GLU A 58 6.67 -5.21 4.20
C GLU A 58 5.60 -4.70 5.20
N GLU A 59 4.34 -4.57 4.76
CA GLU A 59 3.25 -3.99 5.56
C GLU A 59 3.62 -2.64 6.22
N ALA A 60 4.48 -1.86 5.54
CA ALA A 60 5.04 -0.61 6.05
C ALA A 60 4.07 0.57 5.98
N ILE A 61 2.91 0.41 5.34
CA ILE A 61 1.94 1.48 5.15
C ILE A 61 0.80 1.26 6.15
N LEU A 62 0.63 2.23 7.05
CA LEU A 62 -0.40 2.22 8.08
C LEU A 62 -1.59 3.04 7.63
N PHE A 63 -2.79 2.48 7.80
CA PHE A 63 -4.04 3.18 7.59
C PHE A 63 -4.60 3.77 8.88
N ARG A 64 -4.99 5.04 8.81
CA ARG A 64 -5.65 5.83 9.85
C ARG A 64 -6.91 6.44 9.25
N LEU A 65 -8.02 6.31 9.94
CA LEU A 65 -9.24 7.00 9.53
C LEU A 65 -9.05 8.51 9.67
N SER A 66 -9.65 9.27 8.75
CA SER A 66 -9.68 10.73 8.83
C SER A 66 -10.25 11.20 10.16
N PHE A 67 -9.71 12.29 10.73
CA PHE A 67 -10.07 12.80 12.07
C PHE A 67 -11.58 12.96 12.32
N GLN A 68 -12.37 13.24 11.27
CA GLN A 68 -13.83 13.35 11.35
C GLN A 68 -14.54 12.02 11.65
N LEU A 69 -13.90 10.89 11.33
CA LEU A 69 -14.43 9.53 11.48
C LEU A 69 -13.62 8.66 12.44
N GLY A 70 -12.32 8.94 12.55
CA GLY A 70 -11.33 8.14 13.25
C GLY A 70 -10.92 8.75 14.58
N PHE A 71 -11.16 8.01 15.67
CA PHE A 71 -10.44 8.26 16.92
C PHE A 71 -8.96 7.85 16.74
N PRO A 72 -8.00 8.55 17.37
CA PRO A 72 -6.56 8.33 17.14
C PRO A 72 -6.08 6.88 17.34
N ASN A 73 -6.80 6.14 18.19
CA ASN A 73 -6.43 4.79 18.61
C ASN A 73 -6.98 3.70 17.67
N ALA A 74 -7.89 4.04 16.75
CA ALA A 74 -8.45 3.08 15.83
C ALA A 74 -7.45 2.76 14.70
N SER A 75 -7.36 1.48 14.32
CA SER A 75 -6.57 1.03 13.18
C SER A 75 -7.24 -0.12 12.46
N LEU A 76 -6.99 -0.22 11.16
CA LEU A 76 -7.38 -1.37 10.35
C LEU A 76 -6.16 -1.79 9.53
N GLN A 77 -5.60 -2.96 9.85
CA GLN A 77 -4.42 -3.50 9.19
C GLN A 77 -4.79 -4.80 8.45
N PRO A 78 -4.57 -4.86 7.12
CA PRO A 78 -4.66 -6.12 6.39
C PRO A 78 -3.34 -6.89 6.42
N HIS A 79 -3.45 -8.21 6.52
CA HIS A 79 -2.39 -9.20 6.34
C HIS A 79 -2.77 -10.09 5.18
N VAL A 80 -2.05 -9.97 4.07
CA VAL A 80 -2.38 -10.66 2.82
C VAL A 80 -1.61 -11.96 2.72
N HIS A 81 -2.31 -13.09 2.73
CA HIS A 81 -1.71 -14.42 2.63
C HIS A 81 -1.93 -15.01 1.22
N THR A 82 -1.00 -14.70 0.30
CA THR A 82 -1.10 -15.11 -1.12
C THR A 82 -1.13 -16.62 -1.33
N ILE A 83 -0.37 -17.39 -0.55
CA ILE A 83 -0.31 -18.87 -0.65
C ILE A 83 -1.65 -19.51 -0.26
N GLN A 84 -2.31 -18.97 0.77
CA GLN A 84 -3.54 -19.52 1.33
C GLN A 84 -4.80 -18.94 0.68
N ASN A 85 -4.67 -17.94 -0.21
CA ASN A 85 -5.79 -17.19 -0.79
C ASN A 85 -6.75 -16.65 0.28
N VAL A 86 -6.18 -16.07 1.34
CA VAL A 86 -6.95 -15.41 2.41
C VAL A 86 -6.35 -14.06 2.73
N ILE A 87 -7.21 -13.15 3.19
CA ILE A 87 -6.80 -11.89 3.82
C ILE A 87 -7.28 -11.91 5.26
N THR A 88 -6.35 -11.67 6.18
CA THR A 88 -6.65 -11.51 7.60
C THR A 88 -6.65 -10.03 7.91
N TRP A 89 -7.69 -9.55 8.57
CA TRP A 89 -7.82 -8.15 8.96
C TRP A 89 -7.73 -8.04 10.47
N GLU A 90 -6.82 -7.20 10.97
CA GLU A 90 -6.76 -6.77 12.35
C GLU A 90 -7.44 -5.40 12.46
N ALA A 91 -8.60 -5.34 13.12
CA ALA A 91 -9.30 -4.12 13.45
C ALA A 91 -9.12 -3.79 14.93
N VAL A 92 -8.74 -2.55 15.23
CA VAL A 92 -8.63 -2.03 16.59
C VAL A 92 -9.63 -0.89 16.73
N ASP A 93 -10.54 -0.99 17.69
CA ASP A 93 -11.54 0.03 17.97
C ASP A 93 -10.93 1.24 18.71
N SER A 94 -11.73 2.30 18.91
CA SER A 94 -11.29 3.50 19.62
C SER A 94 -10.96 3.28 21.10
N ARG A 95 -11.43 2.17 21.69
CA ARG A 95 -11.17 1.75 23.07
C ARG A 95 -9.99 0.76 23.16
N GLY A 96 -9.37 0.40 22.04
CA GLY A 96 -8.25 -0.55 21.96
C GLY A 96 -8.67 -2.01 21.90
N HIS A 97 -9.97 -2.31 21.73
CA HIS A 97 -10.45 -3.67 21.54
C HIS A 97 -10.02 -4.17 20.16
N LYS A 98 -9.38 -5.35 20.13
CA LYS A 98 -8.87 -5.96 18.91
C LYS A 98 -9.81 -7.05 18.43
N GLU A 99 -10.20 -6.97 17.17
CA GLU A 99 -10.96 -7.99 16.47
C GLU A 99 -10.19 -8.43 15.23
N THR A 100 -10.14 -9.74 14.99
CA THR A 100 -9.47 -10.31 13.83
C THR A 100 -10.45 -11.15 13.04
N PHE A 101 -10.49 -10.92 11.72
CA PHE A 101 -11.34 -11.68 10.82
C PHE A 101 -10.57 -12.11 9.58
N THR A 102 -10.78 -13.36 9.17
CA THR A 102 -10.13 -13.95 8.00
C THR A 102 -11.18 -14.17 6.92
N ILE A 103 -10.92 -13.65 5.73
CA ILE A 103 -11.83 -13.72 4.59
C ILE A 103 -11.10 -14.40 3.42
N PRO A 104 -11.73 -15.37 2.73
CA PRO A 104 -11.14 -15.93 1.52
C PRO A 104 -11.05 -14.85 0.44
N THR A 105 -9.89 -14.73 -0.21
CA THR A 105 -9.66 -13.77 -1.29
C THR A 105 -8.60 -14.30 -2.23
N LYS A 106 -8.87 -14.23 -3.53
CA LYS A 106 -7.88 -14.56 -4.56
C LYS A 106 -7.01 -13.33 -4.83
N VAL A 107 -5.82 -13.29 -4.23
CA VAL A 107 -4.83 -12.23 -4.49
C VAL A 107 -3.67 -12.85 -5.25
N LEU A 108 -3.38 -12.32 -6.44
CA LEU A 108 -2.19 -12.72 -7.19
C LEU A 108 -0.92 -12.17 -6.51
N PRO A 109 0.19 -12.89 -6.55
CA PRO A 109 1.45 -12.40 -6.01
C PRO A 109 1.82 -11.08 -6.68
N VAL A 110 2.11 -10.07 -5.87
CA VAL A 110 2.49 -8.74 -6.32
C VAL A 110 3.93 -8.80 -6.83
N ALA A 111 4.13 -8.82 -8.15
CA ALA A 111 5.46 -8.73 -8.74
C ALA A 111 6.06 -7.35 -8.43
N LEU A 112 7.32 -7.31 -7.99
CA LEU A 112 8.01 -6.05 -7.62
C LEU A 112 8.25 -5.17 -8.85
N ASP A 113 8.64 -5.78 -9.97
CA ASP A 113 8.77 -5.13 -11.26
C ASP A 113 8.13 -6.04 -12.34
N GLU A 114 7.29 -5.49 -13.20
CA GLU A 114 7.16 -6.06 -14.54
C GLU A 114 8.48 -5.76 -15.25
N LYS A 115 9.25 -6.78 -15.62
CA LYS A 115 10.22 -6.58 -16.69
C LYS A 115 9.41 -6.20 -17.91
N VAL A 116 9.43 -4.92 -18.29
CA VAL A 116 8.96 -4.51 -19.62
C VAL A 116 10.01 -5.03 -20.60
N GLU A 117 9.91 -6.31 -20.99
CA GLU A 117 10.61 -6.80 -22.17
C GLU A 117 9.98 -6.12 -23.39
N GLY A 118 10.69 -5.12 -23.93
CA GLY A 118 10.30 -4.43 -25.15
C GLY A 118 9.92 -2.96 -24.95
N THR A 119 10.87 -2.12 -24.56
CA THR A 119 10.80 -0.69 -24.90
C THR A 119 11.07 -0.53 -26.40
N GLY A 120 10.11 -0.94 -27.24
CA GLY A 120 9.91 -0.31 -28.53
C GLY A 120 9.30 1.05 -28.27
N GLN A 121 10.06 2.11 -28.51
CA GLN A 121 9.56 3.48 -28.48
C GLN A 121 8.29 3.54 -29.36
N PRO A 122 7.14 4.02 -28.87
CA PRO A 122 6.02 4.30 -29.75
C PRO A 122 6.44 5.40 -30.72
N ASP A 123 6.61 5.05 -32.00
CA ASP A 123 6.85 5.97 -33.09
C ASP A 123 5.55 6.77 -33.34
N PHE A 124 5.58 8.06 -32.96
CA PHE A 124 4.49 9.01 -33.20
C PHE A 124 4.78 9.92 -34.40
N SER A 125 5.38 9.37 -35.45
CA SER A 125 5.50 10.08 -36.73
C SER A 125 4.16 10.03 -37.47
N ILE A 126 3.51 11.19 -37.61
CA ILE A 126 2.37 11.43 -38.52
C ILE A 126 2.89 11.62 -39.94
#